data_AF-A0A970YIU4-F1
#
_entry.id   AF-A0A970YIU4-F1
#
_cell.length_a   1.000
_cell.length_b   1.000
_cell.length_c   1.000
_cell.angle_alpha   90.00
_cell.angle_beta   90.00
_cell.angle_gamma   90.00
#
_symmetry.space_group_name_H-M   'P 1'
#
loop_
_entity.id
_entity.type
_entity.pdbx_description
1 polymer ?
#
loop_
_entity_poly.entity_id
_entity_poly.type
_entity_poly.pdbx_seq_one_letter_code
_entity_poly.pdbx_strand_id
1 'polypeptide(L)'
;MKIGIPGALLYYYYGPYWVHLFEELGIEVITTEKTDKKTIDRGIGVSVPEICVPIKIYNGHVLRLVDQGVDYVFVPRMVSVEKGKYFCPKFMGLPDMIEHGVPAARSKLLTLDIQSSTEDISSPRLIYPIAGKLGVSKSEIRRASHSAARRWKNFRNLCLEGKTIKEAWAELDGAGAPIEKRYTSLKIGLLGYVYDVYDEFISMDVTTRLRQL
;
A
#
# COMPACT_ATOMS: atom_id res chain seq x y z
N MET A 1 18.52 8.64 -1.26
CA MET A 1 17.13 9.00 -0.95
C MET A 1 16.41 7.73 -0.53
N LYS A 2 15.69 7.77 0.59
CA LYS A 2 14.89 6.66 1.14
C LYS A 2 13.42 7.04 1.18
N ILE A 3 12.58 6.26 0.51
CA ILE A 3 11.13 6.44 0.53
C ILE A 3 10.50 5.32 1.37
N GLY A 4 9.78 5.71 2.41
CA GLY A 4 8.94 4.83 3.19
C GLY A 4 7.57 4.63 2.55
N ILE A 5 7.11 3.39 2.38
CA ILE A 5 5.74 3.07 1.97
C ILE A 5 5.03 2.36 3.13
N PRO A 6 3.99 2.95 3.73
CA PRO A 6 3.26 2.31 4.83
C PRO A 6 2.60 1.01 4.36
N GLY A 7 2.87 -0.08 5.06
CA GLY A 7 2.30 -1.42 4.86
C GLY A 7 0.84 -1.53 5.30
N ALA A 8 -0.01 -0.60 4.89
CA ALA A 8 -1.42 -0.50 5.28
C ALA A 8 -2.28 0.06 4.13
N LEU A 9 -3.61 -0.05 4.29
CA LEU A 9 -4.58 0.41 3.28
C LEU A 9 -4.29 -0.20 1.90
N LEU A 10 -4.32 0.59 0.84
CA LEU A 10 -4.14 0.10 -0.52
C LEU A 10 -2.71 -0.39 -0.83
N TYR A 11 -1.78 -0.39 0.14
CA TYR A 11 -0.51 -1.11 -0.01
C TYR A 11 -0.72 -2.58 -0.37
N TYR A 12 -1.70 -3.25 0.23
CA TYR A 12 -2.01 -4.64 -0.11
C TYR A 12 -2.40 -4.82 -1.58
N TYR A 13 -2.90 -3.76 -2.24
CA TYR A 13 -3.37 -3.81 -3.63
C TYR A 13 -2.37 -3.24 -4.64
N TYR A 14 -1.76 -2.10 -4.33
CA TYR A 14 -0.88 -1.33 -5.21
C TYR A 14 0.58 -1.36 -4.76
N GLY A 15 0.90 -2.00 -3.63
CA GLY A 15 2.27 -2.16 -3.13
C GLY A 15 3.24 -2.68 -4.20
N PRO A 16 2.92 -3.74 -4.98
CA PRO A 16 3.83 -4.23 -6.01
C PRO A 16 4.11 -3.22 -7.11
N TYR A 17 3.17 -2.30 -7.37
CA TYR A 17 3.38 -1.18 -8.30
C TYR A 17 4.27 -0.12 -7.66
N TRP A 18 3.92 0.36 -6.46
CA TRP A 18 4.62 1.48 -5.82
C TRP A 18 6.06 1.14 -5.44
N VAL A 19 6.29 -0.04 -4.86
CA VAL A 19 7.63 -0.51 -4.48
C VAL A 19 8.52 -0.59 -5.73
N HIS A 20 8.08 -1.33 -6.75
CA HIS A 20 8.85 -1.50 -7.99
C HIS A 20 9.05 -0.18 -8.74
N LEU A 21 8.05 0.72 -8.73
CA LEU A 21 8.17 2.03 -9.36
C LEU A 21 9.35 2.83 -8.80
N PHE A 22 9.47 2.91 -7.47
CA PHE A 22 10.53 3.68 -6.84
C PHE A 22 11.89 2.97 -6.92
N GLU A 23 11.93 1.64 -6.79
CA GLU A 23 13.15 0.85 -6.97
C GLU A 23 13.72 0.98 -8.39
N GLU A 24 12.85 0.92 -9.42
CA GLU A 24 13.24 1.09 -10.82
C GLU A 24 13.71 2.53 -11.14
N LEU A 25 13.33 3.51 -10.31
CA LEU A 25 13.90 4.87 -10.33
C LEU A 25 15.22 4.98 -9.55
N GLY A 26 15.76 3.88 -9.04
CA GLY A 26 17.00 3.84 -8.27
C GLY A 26 16.86 4.35 -6.83
N ILE A 27 15.64 4.37 -6.28
CA ILE A 27 15.36 4.87 -4.93
C ILE A 27 15.26 3.69 -3.97
N GLU A 28 15.89 3.82 -2.80
CA GLU A 28 15.76 2.84 -1.71
C GLU A 28 14.34 2.91 -1.12
N VAL A 29 13.63 1.78 -1.13
CA VAL A 29 12.27 1.67 -0.61
C VAL A 29 12.28 0.93 0.72
N ILE A 30 11.66 1.53 1.74
CA ILE A 30 11.45 0.91 3.04
C ILE A 30 9.95 0.69 3.22
N THR A 31 9.55 -0.55 3.47
CA THR A 31 8.16 -0.89 3.82
C THR A 31 8.08 -1.23 5.29
N THR A 32 6.91 -1.01 5.90
CA THR A 32 6.70 -1.45 7.29
C THR A 32 6.34 -2.93 7.35
N GLU A 33 6.79 -3.58 8.42
CA GLU A 33 6.40 -4.94 8.76
C GLU A 33 4.91 -5.03 9.16
N LYS A 34 4.45 -6.25 9.49
CA LYS A 34 3.10 -6.54 9.95
C LYS A 34 2.64 -5.57 11.05
N THR A 35 1.37 -5.18 10.99
CA THR A 35 0.72 -4.42 12.04
C THR A 35 0.82 -5.18 13.37
N ASP A 36 1.16 -4.46 14.43
CA ASP A 36 1.15 -4.98 15.80
C ASP A 36 0.48 -3.98 16.74
N LYS A 37 0.29 -4.40 18.00
CA LYS A 37 -0.35 -3.58 19.02
C LYS A 37 0.35 -2.24 19.19
N LYS A 38 1.70 -2.21 19.14
CA LYS A 38 2.47 -0.96 19.27
C LYS A 38 2.20 -0.01 18.11
N THR A 39 2.12 -0.50 16.88
CA THR A 39 1.74 0.30 15.71
C THR A 39 0.38 0.93 15.91
N ILE A 40 -0.62 0.14 16.33
CA ILE A 40 -1.98 0.62 16.53
C ILE A 40 -2.08 1.63 17.66
N ASP A 41 -1.50 1.34 18.83
CA ASP A 41 -1.55 2.23 19.99
C ASP A 41 -0.94 3.60 19.66
N ARG A 42 0.19 3.62 18.94
CA ARG A 42 0.82 4.86 18.49
C ARG A 42 -0.04 5.60 17.46
N GLY A 43 -0.62 4.85 16.53
CA GLY A 43 -1.55 5.39 15.54
C GLY A 43 -2.79 6.02 16.17
N ILE A 44 -3.38 5.38 17.17
CA ILE A 44 -4.48 5.93 17.97
C ILE A 44 -4.07 7.24 18.63
N GLY A 45 -2.88 7.29 19.25
CA GLY A 45 -2.40 8.46 20.00
C GLY A 45 -2.24 9.74 19.18
N VAL A 46 -2.09 9.63 17.86
CA VAL A 46 -1.98 10.79 16.93
C VAL A 46 -3.21 10.98 16.05
N SER A 47 -4.26 10.18 16.26
CA SER A 47 -5.48 10.22 15.45
C SER A 47 -6.62 10.91 16.18
N VAL A 48 -7.50 11.56 15.41
CA VAL A 48 -8.79 12.01 15.96
C VAL A 48 -9.63 10.80 16.37
N PRO A 49 -10.39 10.86 17.49
CA PRO A 49 -11.11 9.69 18.03
C PRO A 49 -12.06 9.02 17.03
N GLU A 50 -12.75 9.81 16.22
CA GLU A 50 -13.80 9.36 15.28
C GLU A 50 -13.27 8.81 13.94
N ILE A 51 -11.95 8.81 13.72
CA ILE A 51 -11.38 8.26 12.49
C ILE A 51 -11.46 6.71 12.51
N CYS A 52 -11.62 6.11 11.33
CA CYS A 52 -11.75 4.65 11.25
C CYS A 52 -10.43 3.95 11.58
N VAL A 53 -10.53 2.71 12.07
CA VAL A 53 -9.38 1.89 12.48
C VAL A 53 -8.29 1.77 11.40
N PRO A 54 -8.60 1.57 10.11
CA PRO A 54 -7.57 1.49 9.07
C PRO A 54 -6.70 2.74 8.94
N ILE A 55 -7.27 3.93 9.17
CA ILE A 55 -6.51 5.19 9.16
C ILE A 55 -5.64 5.30 10.40
N LYS A 56 -6.12 4.85 11.57
CA LYS A 56 -5.30 4.81 12.80
C LYS A 56 -4.09 3.89 12.61
N ILE A 57 -4.28 2.72 12.00
CA ILE A 57 -3.19 1.80 11.64
C ILE A 57 -2.19 2.48 10.69
N TYR A 58 -2.70 3.13 9.64
CA TYR A 58 -1.86 3.85 8.69
C TYR A 58 -0.99 4.92 9.38
N ASN A 59 -1.56 5.73 10.28
CA ASN A 59 -0.82 6.72 11.06
C ASN A 59 0.29 6.07 11.90
N GLY A 60 0.03 4.90 12.49
CA GLY A 60 1.02 4.12 13.21
C GLY A 60 2.20 3.66 12.32
N HIS A 61 1.90 3.21 11.10
CA HIS A 61 2.93 2.84 10.12
C HIS A 61 3.73 4.04 9.62
N VAL A 62 3.08 5.19 9.43
CA VAL A 62 3.78 6.46 9.12
C VAL A 62 4.77 6.81 10.22
N LEU A 63 4.37 6.74 11.49
CA LEU A 63 5.26 6.99 12.62
C LEU A 63 6.45 6.02 12.65
N ARG A 64 6.23 4.73 12.34
CA ARG A 64 7.33 3.75 12.24
C ARG A 64 8.35 4.12 11.18
N LEU A 65 7.90 4.52 9.98
CA LEU A 65 8.81 4.91 8.90
C LEU A 65 9.59 6.18 9.26
N VAL A 66 8.93 7.14 9.91
CA VAL A 66 9.60 8.35 10.40
C VAL A 66 10.71 7.99 11.39
N ASP A 67 10.45 7.09 12.34
CA ASP A 67 11.46 6.61 13.30
C ASP A 67 12.61 5.85 12.62
N GLN A 68 12.32 5.12 11.54
CA GLN A 68 13.32 4.43 10.70
C GLN A 68 14.18 5.39 9.88
N GLY A 69 13.92 6.70 9.95
CA GLY A 69 14.78 7.70 9.34
C GLY A 69 14.64 7.82 7.82
N VAL A 70 13.48 7.48 7.25
CA VAL A 70 13.22 7.73 5.82
C VAL A 70 13.23 9.23 5.50
N ASP A 71 13.66 9.58 4.29
CA ASP A 71 13.66 10.97 3.79
C ASP A 71 12.23 11.43 3.51
N TYR A 72 11.46 10.54 2.86
CA TYR A 72 10.04 10.77 2.59
C TYR A 72 9.17 9.57 2.94
N VAL A 73 7.93 9.81 3.34
CA VAL A 73 6.86 8.82 3.44
C VAL A 73 5.91 9.03 2.27
N PHE A 74 5.72 8.00 1.46
CA PHE A 74 4.78 8.03 0.33
C PHE A 74 3.35 7.88 0.83
N VAL A 75 2.58 8.97 0.68
CA VAL A 75 1.16 9.04 1.07
C VAL A 75 0.35 9.51 -0.13
N PRO A 76 -0.12 8.60 -0.99
CA PRO A 76 -0.90 8.97 -2.17
C PRO A 76 -2.31 9.41 -1.78
N ARG A 77 -2.82 10.45 -2.45
CA ARG A 77 -4.21 10.85 -2.36
C ARG A 77 -5.03 10.03 -3.34
N MET A 78 -5.78 9.06 -2.83
CA MET A 78 -6.63 8.22 -3.66
C MET A 78 -7.94 8.95 -3.96
N VAL A 79 -8.11 9.50 -5.16
CA VAL A 79 -9.33 10.22 -5.56
C VAL A 79 -10.33 9.26 -6.20
N SER A 80 -9.88 8.55 -7.24
CA SER A 80 -10.72 7.62 -7.99
C SER A 80 -9.86 6.63 -8.76
N VAL A 81 -10.35 5.39 -8.88
CA VAL A 81 -9.80 4.33 -9.75
C VAL A 81 -10.90 3.71 -10.61
N GLU A 82 -12.04 4.39 -10.73
CA GLU A 82 -13.15 3.96 -11.57
C GLU A 82 -13.98 5.19 -11.94
N LYS A 83 -14.30 5.34 -13.22
CA LYS A 83 -15.03 6.51 -13.72
C LYS A 83 -16.35 6.72 -12.95
N GLY A 84 -16.51 7.89 -12.34
CA GLY A 84 -17.73 8.26 -11.61
C GLY A 84 -17.83 7.70 -10.19
N LYS A 85 -16.80 6.99 -9.70
CA LYS A 85 -16.71 6.54 -8.31
C LYS A 85 -15.52 7.20 -7.62
N TYR A 86 -15.71 7.57 -6.37
CA TYR A 86 -14.71 8.27 -5.56
C TYR A 86 -14.44 7.47 -4.30
N PHE A 87 -13.20 7.52 -3.82
CA PHE A 87 -12.87 6.97 -2.51
C PHE A 87 -13.56 7.77 -1.40
N CYS A 88 -13.63 7.20 -0.20
CA CYS A 88 -14.21 7.91 0.92
C CYS A 88 -13.41 9.19 1.25
N PRO A 89 -14.04 10.20 1.88
CA PRO A 89 -13.36 11.45 2.22
C PRO A 89 -12.09 11.26 3.06
N LYS A 90 -12.01 10.17 3.86
CA LYS A 90 -10.83 9.84 4.67
C LYS A 90 -9.64 9.38 3.81
N PHE A 91 -9.88 8.64 2.72
CA PHE A 91 -8.82 8.32 1.75
C PHE A 91 -8.39 9.56 0.96
N MET A 92 -9.38 10.34 0.51
CA MET A 92 -9.11 11.56 -0.24
C MET A 92 -8.44 12.64 0.59
N GLY A 93 -8.61 12.67 1.92
CA GLY A 93 -7.95 13.61 2.83
C GLY A 93 -6.74 13.01 3.55
N LEU A 94 -6.31 11.79 3.20
CA LEU A 94 -5.27 11.07 3.93
C LEU A 94 -3.96 11.85 4.06
N PRO A 95 -3.39 12.43 2.99
CA PRO A 95 -2.20 13.28 3.11
C PRO A 95 -2.36 14.43 4.09
N ASP A 96 -3.49 15.15 4.04
CA ASP A 96 -3.71 16.34 4.90
C ASP A 96 -3.88 15.94 6.36
N MET A 97 -4.58 14.82 6.61
CA MET A 97 -4.71 14.26 7.95
C MET A 97 -3.36 13.85 8.53
N ILE A 98 -2.44 13.31 7.72
CA ILE A 98 -1.09 13.00 8.18
C ILE A 98 -0.28 14.28 8.42
N GLU A 99 -0.30 15.23 7.49
CA GLU A 99 0.47 16.47 7.57
C GLU A 99 0.15 17.28 8.83
N HIS A 100 -1.14 17.31 9.19
CA HIS A 100 -1.63 18.08 10.33
C HIS A 100 -1.79 17.24 11.61
N GLY A 101 -2.08 15.94 11.50
CA GLY A 101 -2.29 15.04 12.64
C GLY A 101 -1.03 14.34 13.15
N VAL A 102 0.02 14.23 12.32
CA VAL A 102 1.28 13.56 12.68
C VAL A 102 2.45 14.55 12.56
N PRO A 103 2.74 15.35 13.61
CA PRO A 103 3.76 16.40 13.55
C PRO A 103 5.14 15.93 13.05
N ALA A 104 5.54 14.71 13.41
CA ALA A 104 6.81 14.12 13.01
C ALA A 104 6.93 13.82 11.50
N ALA A 105 5.80 13.76 10.78
CA ALA A 105 5.74 13.45 9.35
C ALA A 105 5.56 14.69 8.45
N ARG A 106 5.22 15.86 9.02
CA ARG A 106 4.79 17.07 8.28
C ARG A 106 5.69 17.45 7.10
N SER A 107 7.01 17.45 7.29
CA SER A 107 7.98 17.83 6.25
C SER A 107 8.50 16.65 5.42
N LYS A 108 7.98 15.45 5.66
CA LYS A 108 8.44 14.20 5.03
C LYS A 108 7.44 13.63 4.04
N LEU A 109 6.33 14.29 3.73
CA LEU A 109 5.32 13.71 2.86
C LEU A 109 5.70 13.80 1.37
N LEU A 110 5.62 12.65 0.70
CA LEU A 110 5.64 12.54 -0.74
C LEU A 110 4.23 12.14 -1.20
N THR A 111 3.51 13.09 -1.77
CA THR A 111 2.10 12.94 -2.14
C THR A 111 1.91 13.25 -3.62
N LEU A 112 0.98 12.52 -4.22
CA LEU A 112 0.43 12.76 -5.54
C LEU A 112 -1.06 12.38 -5.53
N ASP A 113 -1.82 12.97 -6.45
CA ASP A 113 -3.23 12.65 -6.62
C ASP A 113 -3.40 11.51 -7.61
N ILE A 114 -4.01 10.42 -7.15
CA ILE A 114 -4.34 9.24 -7.96
C ILE A 114 -5.79 9.36 -8.41
N GLN A 115 -5.94 9.75 -9.68
CA GLN A 115 -7.21 9.74 -10.39
C GLN A 115 -7.06 8.94 -11.69
N SER A 116 -7.73 7.80 -11.76
CA SER A 116 -7.79 6.95 -12.94
C SER A 116 -9.24 6.54 -13.23
N SER A 117 -9.54 6.31 -14.51
CA SER A 117 -10.84 5.78 -14.93
C SER A 117 -10.94 4.25 -14.76
N THR A 118 -9.83 3.59 -14.45
CA THR A 118 -9.73 2.14 -14.23
C THR A 118 -8.82 1.86 -13.04
N GLU A 119 -8.81 0.60 -12.58
CA GLU A 119 -7.94 0.17 -11.49
C GLU A 119 -6.44 0.28 -11.83
N ASP A 120 -6.10 0.40 -13.12
CA ASP A 120 -4.73 0.61 -13.57
C ASP A 120 -4.31 2.06 -13.32
N ILE A 121 -3.45 2.25 -12.33
CA ILE A 121 -2.88 3.54 -11.92
C ILE A 121 -1.51 3.80 -12.56
N SER A 122 -1.10 3.01 -13.55
CA SER A 122 0.27 3.05 -14.07
C SER A 122 0.57 4.20 -15.03
N SER A 123 -0.37 5.11 -15.25
CA SER A 123 -0.17 6.28 -16.11
C SER A 123 0.99 7.14 -15.59
N PRO A 124 2.08 7.34 -16.38
CA PRO A 124 3.23 8.14 -15.98
C PRO A 124 2.88 9.58 -15.58
N ARG A 125 1.76 10.10 -16.13
CA ARG A 125 1.26 11.45 -15.84
C ARG A 125 0.93 11.65 -14.37
N LEU A 126 0.50 10.59 -13.67
CA LEU A 126 0.20 10.64 -12.23
C LEU A 126 1.46 10.86 -11.39
N ILE A 127 2.63 10.46 -11.91
CA ILE A 127 3.91 10.52 -11.19
C ILE A 127 4.71 11.79 -11.51
N TYR A 128 4.47 12.42 -12.67
CA TYR A 128 5.17 13.66 -13.06
C TYR A 128 5.16 14.80 -12.02
N PRO A 129 4.09 15.03 -11.21
CA PRO A 129 4.10 16.07 -10.19
C PRO A 129 5.23 15.93 -9.15
N ILE A 130 5.70 14.70 -8.90
CA ILE A 130 6.76 14.46 -7.92
C ILE A 130 8.16 14.30 -8.56
N ALA A 131 8.27 14.36 -9.90
CA ALA A 131 9.53 14.17 -10.62
C ALA A 131 10.68 15.06 -10.09
N GLY A 132 10.37 16.35 -9.86
CA GLY A 132 11.35 17.31 -9.36
C GLY A 132 11.84 17.01 -7.95
N LYS A 133 10.95 16.54 -7.06
CA LYS A 133 11.33 16.13 -5.69
C LYS A 133 12.22 14.89 -5.69
N LEU A 134 12.00 14.00 -6.65
CA LEU A 134 12.75 12.76 -6.81
C LEU A 134 14.09 12.94 -7.56
N GLY A 135 14.28 14.07 -8.26
CA GLY A 135 15.46 14.30 -9.09
C GLY A 135 15.52 13.43 -10.34
N VAL A 136 14.36 13.01 -10.88
CA VAL A 136 14.27 12.10 -12.04
C VAL A 136 13.62 12.77 -13.25
N SER A 137 13.98 12.32 -14.45
CA SER A 137 13.38 12.79 -15.70
C SER A 137 12.02 12.15 -15.98
N LYS A 138 11.20 12.81 -16.80
CA LYS A 138 9.95 12.21 -17.33
C LYS A 138 10.20 10.92 -18.12
N SER A 139 11.39 10.77 -18.71
CA SER A 139 11.76 9.57 -19.46
C SER A 139 11.97 8.37 -18.52
N GLU A 140 12.63 8.59 -17.39
CA GLU A 140 12.83 7.60 -16.33
C GLU A 140 11.49 7.20 -15.72
N ILE A 141 10.65 8.18 -15.36
CA ILE A 141 9.30 7.91 -14.86
C ILE A 141 8.51 7.06 -15.85
N ARG A 142 8.55 7.39 -17.14
CA ARG A 142 7.85 6.60 -18.15
C ARG A 142 8.33 5.15 -18.16
N ARG A 143 9.65 4.91 -18.22
CA ARG A 143 10.20 3.55 -18.18
C ARG A 143 9.79 2.82 -16.91
N ALA A 144 9.94 3.48 -15.77
CA ALA A 144 9.65 2.90 -14.47
C ALA A 144 8.17 2.54 -14.30
N SER A 145 7.26 3.44 -14.70
CA SER A 145 5.83 3.19 -14.66
C SER A 145 5.42 2.01 -15.55
N HIS A 146 6.01 1.83 -16.73
CA HIS A 146 5.72 0.65 -17.58
C HIS A 146 6.26 -0.64 -16.97
N SER A 147 7.46 -0.60 -16.36
CA SER A 147 8.04 -1.76 -15.68
C SER A 147 7.16 -2.19 -14.49
N ALA A 148 6.82 -1.24 -13.62
CA ALA A 148 5.94 -1.44 -12.48
C ALA A 148 4.52 -1.89 -12.89
N ALA A 149 3.99 -1.38 -14.02
CA ALA A 149 2.70 -1.80 -14.56
C ALA A 149 2.67 -3.30 -14.87
N ARG A 150 3.72 -3.83 -15.51
CA ARG A 150 3.81 -5.26 -15.83
C ARG A 150 3.83 -6.10 -14.56
N ARG A 151 4.64 -5.69 -13.57
CA ARG A 151 4.73 -6.39 -12.29
C ARG A 151 3.40 -6.41 -11.54
N TRP A 152 2.71 -5.28 -11.48
CA TRP A 152 1.39 -5.18 -10.86
C TRP A 152 0.31 -5.98 -11.60
N LYS A 153 0.32 -5.98 -12.94
CA LYS A 153 -0.60 -6.84 -13.72
C LYS A 153 -0.37 -8.31 -13.43
N ASN A 154 0.89 -8.73 -13.33
CA ASN A 154 1.22 -10.11 -12.99
C ASN A 154 0.75 -10.46 -11.56
N PHE A 155 0.98 -9.58 -10.58
CA PHE A 155 0.42 -9.70 -9.23
C PHE A 155 -1.10 -9.88 -9.23
N ARG A 156 -1.81 -9.04 -10.00
CA ARG A 156 -3.29 -9.10 -10.09
C ARG A 156 -3.77 -10.41 -10.72
N ASN A 157 -3.11 -10.89 -11.77
CA ASN A 157 -3.43 -12.17 -12.39
C ASN A 157 -3.26 -13.33 -11.41
N LEU A 158 -2.15 -13.37 -10.67
CA LEU A 158 -1.91 -14.37 -9.62
C LEU A 158 -3.03 -14.37 -8.56
N CYS A 159 -3.49 -13.18 -8.15
CA CYS A 159 -4.61 -13.06 -7.22
C CYS A 159 -5.93 -13.57 -7.83
N LEU A 160 -6.19 -13.29 -9.11
CA LEU A 160 -7.37 -13.76 -9.83
C LEU A 160 -7.36 -15.29 -10.03
N GLU A 161 -6.18 -15.91 -10.08
CA GLU A 161 -5.99 -17.37 -10.08
C GLU A 161 -6.20 -18.01 -8.69
N GLY A 162 -6.52 -17.20 -7.67
CA GLY A 162 -6.85 -17.66 -6.32
C GLY A 162 -5.70 -17.64 -5.32
N LYS A 163 -4.53 -17.09 -5.70
CA LYS A 163 -3.44 -16.85 -4.74
C LYS A 163 -3.79 -15.69 -3.81
N THR A 164 -3.41 -15.82 -2.56
CA THR A 164 -3.42 -14.70 -1.61
C THR A 164 -2.39 -13.66 -2.01
N ILE A 165 -2.53 -12.45 -1.47
CA ILE A 165 -1.56 -11.36 -1.70
C ILE A 165 -0.14 -11.78 -1.26
N LYS A 166 -0.01 -12.52 -0.15
CA LYS A 166 1.29 -13.01 0.34
C LYS A 166 1.91 -14.01 -0.66
N GLU A 167 1.13 -14.96 -1.16
CA GLU A 167 1.59 -15.94 -2.16
C GLU A 167 1.96 -15.27 -3.48
N ALA A 168 1.11 -14.36 -3.97
CA ALA A 168 1.37 -13.63 -5.20
C ALA A 168 2.62 -12.76 -5.08
N TRP A 169 2.85 -12.12 -3.93
CA TRP A 169 4.05 -11.32 -3.68
C TRP A 169 5.31 -12.18 -3.63
N ALA A 170 5.29 -13.29 -2.87
CA ALA A 170 6.41 -14.20 -2.77
C ALA A 170 6.84 -14.73 -4.15
N GLU A 171 5.87 -15.12 -4.98
CA GLU A 171 6.14 -15.61 -6.33
C GLU A 171 6.75 -14.54 -7.25
N LEU A 172 6.30 -13.28 -7.13
CA LEU A 172 6.91 -12.16 -7.87
C LEU A 172 8.35 -11.85 -7.44
N ASP A 173 8.71 -12.17 -6.20
CA ASP A 173 10.07 -12.00 -5.68
C ASP A 173 10.97 -13.21 -5.98
N GLY A 174 10.44 -14.25 -6.65
CA GLY A 174 11.14 -15.51 -6.86
C GLY A 174 11.37 -16.31 -5.57
N ALA A 175 10.81 -15.84 -4.45
CA ALA A 175 10.72 -16.60 -3.21
C ALA A 175 9.57 -17.60 -3.40
N GLY A 176 9.89 -18.81 -3.86
CA GLY A 176 8.90 -19.86 -4.09
C GLY A 176 7.86 -19.91 -2.96
N ALA A 177 6.57 -19.90 -3.33
CA ALA A 177 5.48 -19.65 -2.39
C ALA A 177 5.58 -20.54 -1.14
N PRO A 178 5.80 -19.98 0.07
CA PRO A 178 5.61 -20.75 1.27
C PRO A 178 4.11 -20.76 1.55
N ILE A 179 3.48 -21.94 1.48
CA ILE A 179 2.50 -22.47 2.45
C ILE A 179 1.84 -23.74 1.86
N GLU A 180 1.74 -24.78 2.69
CA GLU A 180 1.10 -26.06 2.42
C GLU A 180 -0.36 -25.90 1.95
N LYS A 181 -0.64 -26.52 0.81
CA LYS A 181 -2.00 -26.76 0.32
C LYS A 181 -2.70 -27.80 1.19
N ARG A 182 -3.30 -27.40 2.32
CA ARG A 182 -4.38 -28.18 2.95
C ARG A 182 -5.70 -27.70 2.41
N TYR A 183 -6.29 -28.48 1.52
CA TYR A 183 -7.64 -28.25 1.04
C TYR A 183 -8.57 -29.18 1.79
N THR A 184 -9.51 -28.60 2.53
CA THR A 184 -10.66 -29.33 3.05
C THR A 184 -11.76 -29.34 1.99
N SER A 185 -12.78 -30.18 2.19
CA SER A 185 -13.91 -30.27 1.27
C SER A 185 -14.84 -29.04 1.30
N LEU A 186 -14.64 -28.14 2.26
CA LEU A 186 -15.48 -26.96 2.48
C LEU A 186 -14.99 -25.78 1.63
N LYS A 187 -15.91 -25.15 0.87
CA LYS A 187 -15.63 -23.94 0.10
C LYS A 187 -16.21 -22.72 0.82
N ILE A 188 -15.33 -21.81 1.28
CA ILE A 188 -15.72 -20.59 1.99
C ILE A 188 -15.41 -19.38 1.11
N GLY A 189 -16.42 -18.54 0.86
CA GLY A 189 -16.25 -17.24 0.22
C GLY A 189 -15.96 -16.16 1.27
N LEU A 190 -14.82 -15.48 1.15
CA LEU A 190 -14.44 -14.36 2.02
C LEU A 190 -14.48 -13.06 1.20
N LEU A 191 -15.25 -12.07 1.66
CA LEU A 191 -15.37 -10.76 1.03
C LEU A 191 -15.16 -9.66 2.07
N GLY A 192 -14.34 -8.67 1.73
CA GLY A 192 -14.08 -7.50 2.56
C GLY A 192 -13.11 -6.55 1.85
N TYR A 193 -12.85 -5.39 2.45
CA TYR A 193 -11.80 -4.52 1.94
C TYR A 193 -10.44 -5.22 2.04
N VAL A 194 -9.63 -5.08 0.98
CA VAL A 194 -8.34 -5.76 0.86
C VAL A 194 -7.45 -5.55 2.09
N TYR A 195 -7.43 -4.34 2.65
CA TYR A 195 -6.63 -4.01 3.82
C TYR A 195 -7.20 -4.51 5.14
N ASP A 196 -8.50 -4.74 5.24
CA ASP A 196 -9.10 -5.34 6.44
C ASP A 196 -8.95 -6.86 6.42
N VAL A 197 -8.95 -7.47 5.23
CA VAL A 197 -8.79 -8.92 5.04
C VAL A 197 -7.34 -9.36 5.18
N TYR A 198 -6.39 -8.57 4.65
CA TYR A 198 -4.97 -8.94 4.60
C TYR A 198 -4.10 -8.33 5.68
N ASP A 199 -4.61 -7.38 6.48
CA ASP A 199 -3.97 -7.02 7.74
C ASP A 199 -4.21 -8.14 8.77
N GLU A 200 -3.17 -8.91 9.05
CA GLU A 200 -3.24 -10.08 9.94
C GLU A 200 -3.64 -9.72 11.37
N PHE A 201 -3.34 -8.51 11.84
CA PHE A 201 -3.67 -8.10 13.19
C PHE A 201 -5.17 -7.85 13.33
N ILE A 202 -5.76 -7.13 12.36
CA ILE A 202 -7.18 -6.77 12.41
C ILE A 202 -8.07 -7.93 12.01
N SER A 203 -7.68 -8.67 10.97
CA SER A 203 -8.42 -9.86 10.53
C SER A 203 -8.23 -11.06 11.45
N MET A 204 -7.32 -11.00 12.42
CA MET A 204 -6.86 -12.16 13.19
C MET A 204 -6.35 -13.30 12.29
N ASP A 205 -5.70 -12.94 11.18
CA ASP A 205 -5.22 -13.82 10.11
C ASP A 205 -6.31 -14.76 9.55
N VAL A 206 -7.50 -14.19 9.31
CA VAL A 206 -8.70 -14.92 8.84
C VAL A 206 -8.43 -15.77 7.61
N THR A 207 -7.61 -15.30 6.67
CA THR A 207 -7.32 -16.01 5.41
C THR A 207 -6.62 -17.34 5.66
N THR A 208 -5.61 -17.37 6.53
CA THR A 208 -4.90 -18.60 6.93
C THR A 208 -5.83 -19.51 7.74
N ARG A 209 -6.56 -18.96 8.71
CA ARG A 209 -7.47 -19.74 9.56
C ARG A 209 -8.55 -20.45 8.75
N LEU A 210 -9.18 -19.76 7.81
CA LEU A 210 -10.22 -20.34 6.96
C LEU A 210 -9.67 -21.43 6.02
N ARG A 211 -8.40 -21.36 5.61
CA ARG A 211 -7.75 -22.42 4.83
C ARG A 211 -7.41 -23.66 5.66
N GLN A 212 -7.35 -23.54 6.99
CA GLN A 212 -7.05 -24.64 7.90
C GLN A 212 -8.29 -25.34 8.45
N LEU A 213 -9.49 -24.79 8.23
CA LEU A 213 -10.78 -25.40 8.57
C LEU A 213 -11.11 -26.56 7.62
#